data_AF-C1A5T0-F1
#
_entry.id   AF-C1A5T0-F1
#
_cell.length_a   1.000
_cell.length_b   1.000
_cell.length_c   1.000
_cell.angle_alpha   90.00
_cell.angle_beta   90.00
_cell.angle_gamma   90.00
#
_symmetry.space_group_name_H-M   'P 1'
#
loop_
_entity.id
_entity.type
_entity.pdbx_description
1 polymer ?
#
loop_
_entity_poly.entity_id
_entity_poly.type
_entity_poly.pdbx_seq_one_letter_code
_entity_poly.pdbx_strand_id
1 'polypeptide(L)'
;MRLRDLKNPRLGALLLLALSVAAIVAATLLPGNGTPVEQLPPSWCLRCGGLWLMDGVSNVLLFVPLGVALAWLGWRVPTVLLTGAVLSLGVETLQWLGIPAQRSAALADVLTNTAGACLGLLVVRHWSGVVLARGRQAGWLAVAWTAAAAGAMIGTAIALGPRRHERPPTPSDYRRSAIAYSPGHGWYGGEPLGATINGQPFAHRGSGPIVVEIEREPVSTIVTAEVRGRDTASGLRSFVFVHRAADTSAIVMLAQHGDDAVLAVTRRAWDWGLAMPRLRLEHAFAGHAEGGGQVLALRAHSSPAELSLIAEGPPQGLRAQLRLSATMGWAMLQSVVGVQHPLAPVVLMAWLLWLWAPAAWWSVRSRWAGESQSTMATAFTALGPLAAMVCTMVALPATVGVSRLTGLEWLMLLTAYGSGIVGAWRQLRGNIRPC
;
A
#
# COMPACT_ATOMS: atom_id res chain seq x y z
N MET A 1 -8.91 18.69 -26.83
CA MET A 1 -10.27 18.12 -26.84
C MET A 1 -11.09 18.93 -25.85
N ARG A 2 -12.00 19.78 -26.33
CA ARG A 2 -12.96 20.43 -25.42
C ARG A 2 -13.98 19.33 -25.09
N LEU A 3 -14.41 19.21 -23.83
CA LEU A 3 -15.41 18.20 -23.42
C LEU A 3 -16.72 18.28 -24.23
N ARG A 4 -16.94 19.39 -24.95
CA ARG A 4 -18.04 19.62 -25.89
C ARG A 4 -17.92 18.82 -27.21
N ASP A 5 -16.75 18.28 -27.53
CA ASP A 5 -16.49 17.56 -28.79
C ASP A 5 -16.95 16.09 -28.72
N LEU A 6 -17.33 15.58 -27.54
CA LEU A 6 -18.01 14.29 -27.42
C LEU A 6 -19.43 14.45 -27.94
N LYS A 7 -19.88 13.54 -28.81
CA LYS A 7 -21.26 13.56 -29.36
C LYS A 7 -22.34 13.59 -28.28
N ASN A 8 -22.05 13.12 -27.06
CA ASN A 8 -22.96 13.22 -25.92
C ASN A 8 -22.21 13.20 -24.56
N PRO A 9 -21.70 14.34 -24.06
CA PRO A 9 -20.93 14.37 -22.80
C PRO A 9 -21.79 14.04 -21.58
N ARG A 10 -23.10 14.27 -21.66
CA ARG A 10 -24.05 13.90 -20.59
C ARG A 10 -24.15 12.40 -20.43
N LEU A 11 -24.23 11.64 -21.54
CA LEU A 11 -24.27 10.18 -21.47
C LEU A 11 -22.99 9.63 -20.81
N GLY A 12 -21.82 10.16 -21.17
CA GLY A 12 -20.55 9.76 -20.54
C GLY A 12 -20.53 10.02 -19.03
N ALA A 13 -21.01 11.19 -18.59
CA ALA A 13 -21.10 11.53 -17.17
C ALA A 13 -22.12 10.65 -16.42
N LEU A 14 -23.26 10.32 -17.03
CA LEU A 14 -24.26 9.42 -16.46
C LEU A 14 -23.73 7.98 -16.33
N LEU A 15 -23.03 7.48 -17.35
CA LEU A 15 -22.39 6.17 -17.28
C LEU A 15 -21.32 6.11 -16.18
N LEU A 16 -20.48 7.15 -16.09
CA LEU A 16 -19.50 7.25 -15.01
C LEU A 16 -20.19 7.29 -13.64
N LEU A 17 -21.27 8.05 -13.48
CA LEU A 17 -22.06 8.09 -12.26
C LEU A 17 -22.58 6.71 -11.88
N ALA A 18 -23.23 6.01 -12.82
CA ALA A 18 -23.77 4.67 -12.59
C ALA A 18 -22.67 3.67 -12.20
N LEU A 19 -21.54 3.66 -12.92
CA LEU A 19 -20.40 2.81 -12.61
C LEU A 19 -19.78 3.15 -11.25
N SER A 20 -19.70 4.43 -10.90
CA SER A 20 -19.15 4.88 -9.61
C SER A 20 -20.03 4.42 -8.45
N VAL A 21 -21.35 4.60 -8.56
CA VAL A 21 -22.30 4.12 -7.54
C VAL A 21 -22.26 2.60 -7.43
N ALA A 22 -22.22 1.88 -8.56
CA ALA A 22 -22.10 0.43 -8.56
C ALA A 22 -20.80 -0.05 -7.90
N ALA A 23 -19.67 0.61 -8.18
CA ALA A 23 -18.38 0.31 -7.56
C ALA A 23 -18.40 0.59 -6.04
N ILE A 24 -19.00 1.71 -5.60
CA ILE A 24 -19.16 2.04 -4.18
C ILE A 24 -19.98 0.95 -3.48
N VAL A 25 -21.16 0.63 -4.01
CA VAL A 25 -22.04 -0.42 -3.48
C VAL A 25 -21.32 -1.76 -3.43
N ALA A 26 -20.64 -2.15 -4.51
CA ALA A 26 -19.91 -3.41 -4.58
C ALA A 26 -18.77 -3.46 -3.54
N ALA A 27 -17.95 -2.42 -3.44
CA ALA A 27 -16.80 -2.40 -2.55
C ALA A 27 -17.19 -2.36 -1.05
N THR A 28 -18.34 -1.75 -0.74
CA THR A 28 -18.77 -1.49 0.64
C THR A 28 -19.80 -2.49 1.18
N LEU A 29 -20.65 -3.04 0.30
CA LEU A 29 -21.76 -3.91 0.69
C LEU A 29 -21.59 -5.38 0.27
N LEU A 30 -20.63 -5.71 -0.60
CA LEU A 30 -20.31 -7.12 -0.84
C LEU A 30 -19.54 -7.69 0.36
N PRO A 31 -19.85 -8.93 0.77
CA PRO A 31 -19.13 -9.60 1.84
C PRO A 31 -17.67 -9.76 1.44
N GLY A 32 -16.77 -9.20 2.25
CA GLY A 32 -15.34 -9.40 2.14
C GLY A 32 -14.85 -10.47 3.12
N ASN A 33 -13.58 -10.85 3.00
CA ASN A 33 -12.86 -11.63 4.01
C ASN A 33 -12.54 -10.75 5.24
N GLY A 34 -13.57 -10.11 5.80
CA GLY A 34 -13.45 -9.07 6.81
C GLY A 34 -12.91 -9.59 8.15
N THR A 35 -12.43 -8.65 8.96
CA THR A 35 -12.03 -8.90 10.35
C THR A 35 -13.23 -9.44 11.14
N PRO A 36 -13.03 -10.42 12.04
CA PRO A 36 -14.08 -10.85 12.97
C PRO A 36 -14.70 -9.66 13.69
N VAL A 37 -16.01 -9.72 13.97
CA VAL A 37 -16.78 -8.62 14.59
C VAL A 37 -16.14 -8.11 15.88
N GLU A 38 -15.53 -9.00 16.65
CA GLU A 38 -14.85 -8.70 17.92
C GLU A 38 -13.61 -7.81 17.77
N GLN A 39 -13.08 -7.66 16.56
CA GLN A 39 -11.88 -6.86 16.27
C GLN A 39 -12.22 -5.53 15.59
N LEU A 40 -13.50 -5.21 15.45
CA LEU A 40 -13.93 -3.96 14.84
C LEU A 40 -13.66 -2.80 15.80
N PRO A 41 -12.98 -1.72 15.33
CA PRO A 41 -12.75 -0.56 16.15
C PRO A 41 -14.07 0.16 16.50
N PRO A 42 -14.08 0.99 17.57
CA PRO A 42 -15.25 1.82 17.88
C PRO A 42 -15.62 2.74 16.71
N SER A 43 -16.91 2.83 16.38
CA SER A 43 -17.46 3.58 15.24
C SER A 43 -17.12 5.07 15.21
N TRP A 44 -16.74 5.64 16.36
CA TRP A 44 -16.43 7.07 16.53
C TRP A 44 -14.93 7.39 16.43
N CYS A 45 -14.07 6.37 16.31
CA CYS A 45 -12.64 6.58 16.36
C CYS A 45 -12.04 6.84 14.98
N LEU A 46 -11.45 8.03 14.81
CA LEU A 46 -10.83 8.44 13.53
C LEU A 46 -9.48 7.77 13.23
N ARG A 47 -8.82 7.19 14.24
CA ARG A 47 -7.49 6.57 14.13
C ARG A 47 -7.42 5.21 14.84
N CYS A 48 -8.51 4.46 14.84
CA CYS A 48 -8.53 3.11 15.41
C CYS A 48 -8.45 2.08 14.30
N GLY A 49 -7.81 0.95 14.61
CA GLY A 49 -7.50 -0.10 13.64
C GLY A 49 -6.11 0.04 13.04
N GLY A 50 -5.52 -1.09 12.65
CA GLY A 50 -4.14 -1.14 12.13
C GLY A 50 -3.97 -0.56 10.73
N LEU A 51 -5.05 -0.24 10.01
CA LEU A 51 -5.04 0.16 8.60
C LEU A 51 -5.81 1.48 8.32
N TRP A 52 -6.02 2.32 9.35
CA TRP A 52 -6.87 3.52 9.26
C TRP A 52 -6.54 4.48 8.12
N LEU A 53 -5.25 4.66 7.78
CA LEU A 53 -4.84 5.56 6.69
C LEU A 53 -5.08 4.93 5.32
N MET A 54 -4.80 3.64 5.17
CA MET A 54 -5.11 2.89 3.95
C MET A 54 -6.61 2.91 3.68
N ASP A 55 -7.42 2.66 4.70
CA ASP A 55 -8.88 2.68 4.60
C ASP A 55 -9.37 4.07 4.20
N GLY A 56 -8.86 5.13 4.84
CA GLY A 56 -9.20 6.50 4.49
C GLY A 56 -8.79 6.91 3.07
N VAL A 57 -7.60 6.53 2.61
CA VAL A 57 -7.17 6.79 1.22
C VAL A 57 -8.02 6.01 0.22
N SER A 58 -8.34 4.75 0.52
CA SER A 58 -9.19 3.92 -0.33
C SER A 58 -10.59 4.51 -0.49
N ASN A 59 -11.18 4.99 0.61
CA ASN A 59 -12.48 5.65 0.64
C ASN A 59 -12.49 6.96 -0.18
N VAL A 60 -11.46 7.80 -0.02
CA VAL A 60 -11.28 9.00 -0.87
C VAL A 60 -11.24 8.62 -2.35
N LEU A 61 -10.40 7.65 -2.73
CA LEU A 61 -10.23 7.23 -4.12
C LEU A 61 -11.50 6.62 -4.70
N LEU A 62 -12.26 5.86 -3.90
CA LEU A 62 -13.52 5.24 -4.30
C LEU A 62 -14.61 6.27 -4.64
N PHE A 63 -14.63 7.42 -3.94
CA PHE A 63 -15.61 8.49 -4.16
C PHE A 63 -15.18 9.58 -5.16
N VAL A 64 -13.91 9.64 -5.56
CA VAL A 64 -13.44 10.59 -6.60
C VAL A 64 -14.24 10.46 -7.91
N PRO A 65 -14.45 9.27 -8.49
CA PRO A 65 -15.24 9.11 -9.72
C PRO A 65 -16.68 9.65 -9.61
N LEU A 66 -17.33 9.48 -8.46
CA LEU A 66 -18.65 10.05 -8.18
C LEU A 66 -18.61 11.58 -8.26
N GLY A 67 -17.65 12.20 -7.57
CA GLY A 67 -17.45 13.65 -7.61
C GLY A 67 -17.19 14.19 -9.01
N VAL A 68 -16.36 13.48 -9.80
CA VAL A 68 -16.09 13.79 -11.21
C VAL A 68 -17.39 13.75 -12.03
N ALA A 69 -18.19 12.68 -11.90
CA ALA A 69 -19.42 12.51 -12.66
C ALA A 69 -20.44 13.61 -12.36
N LEU A 70 -20.69 13.91 -11.08
CA LEU A 70 -21.63 14.95 -10.66
C LEU A 70 -21.19 16.35 -11.10
N ALA A 71 -19.89 16.65 -10.96
CA ALA A 71 -19.32 17.90 -11.44
C ALA A 71 -19.45 18.06 -12.96
N TRP A 72 -19.26 16.96 -13.71
CA TRP A 72 -19.39 16.95 -15.16
C TRP A 72 -20.85 17.12 -15.62
N LEU A 73 -21.82 16.68 -14.80
CA LEU A 73 -23.25 16.99 -14.96
C LEU A 73 -23.60 18.45 -14.60
N GLY A 74 -22.64 19.25 -14.12
CA GLY A 74 -22.83 20.66 -13.79
C GLY A 74 -23.36 20.93 -12.38
N TRP A 75 -23.27 19.95 -11.47
CA TRP A 75 -23.77 20.12 -10.11
C TRP A 75 -22.94 21.13 -9.32
N ARG A 76 -23.61 21.88 -8.42
CA ARG A 76 -22.96 22.88 -7.56
C ARG A 76 -22.21 22.20 -6.41
N VAL A 77 -21.21 22.89 -5.83
CA VAL A 77 -20.39 22.36 -4.71
C VAL A 77 -21.25 21.78 -3.58
N PRO A 78 -22.25 22.51 -3.04
CA PRO A 78 -23.02 22.00 -1.91
C PRO A 78 -23.78 20.73 -2.27
N THR A 79 -24.28 20.64 -3.52
CA THR A 79 -25.00 19.46 -4.00
C THR A 79 -24.09 18.25 -4.13
N VAL A 80 -22.87 18.40 -4.65
CA VAL A 80 -21.91 17.28 -4.75
C VAL A 80 -21.51 16.79 -3.36
N LEU A 81 -21.19 17.71 -2.44
CA LEU A 81 -20.82 17.35 -1.07
C LEU A 81 -21.97 16.65 -0.34
N LEU A 82 -23.19 17.21 -0.41
CA LEU A 82 -24.37 16.62 0.21
C LEU A 82 -24.66 15.22 -0.36
N THR A 83 -24.51 15.04 -1.67
CA THR A 83 -24.74 13.74 -2.32
C THR A 83 -23.72 12.70 -1.89
N GLY A 84 -22.44 13.06 -1.83
CA GLY A 84 -21.39 12.19 -1.31
C GLY A 84 -21.63 11.81 0.16
N ALA A 85 -21.99 12.79 0.99
CA ALA A 85 -22.28 12.58 2.40
C ALA A 85 -23.52 11.70 2.63
N VAL A 86 -24.61 11.94 1.91
CA VAL A 86 -25.85 11.14 2.00
C VAL A 86 -25.62 9.71 1.54
N LEU A 87 -24.92 9.52 0.40
CA LEU A 87 -24.59 8.17 -0.07
C LEU A 87 -23.72 7.43 0.95
N SER A 88 -22.69 8.09 1.50
CA SER A 88 -21.84 7.48 2.50
C SER A 88 -22.60 7.16 3.78
N LEU A 89 -23.43 8.09 4.29
CA LEU A 89 -24.27 7.84 5.47
C LEU A 89 -25.22 6.66 5.24
N GLY A 90 -25.77 6.52 4.04
CA GLY A 90 -26.59 5.37 3.66
C GLY A 90 -25.81 4.04 3.75
N VAL A 91 -24.58 4.01 3.20
CA VAL A 91 -23.69 2.84 3.31
C VAL A 91 -23.37 2.51 4.76
N GLU A 92 -22.93 3.50 5.56
CA GLU A 92 -22.63 3.32 6.98
C GLU A 92 -23.86 2.84 7.76
N THR A 93 -25.05 3.36 7.45
CA THR A 93 -26.29 2.92 8.11
C THR A 93 -26.58 1.45 7.80
N LEU A 94 -26.39 1.00 6.56
CA LEU A 94 -26.56 -0.41 6.20
C LEU A 94 -25.54 -1.30 6.92
N GLN A 95 -24.28 -0.88 7.02
CA GLN A 95 -23.24 -1.62 7.74
C GLN A 95 -23.53 -1.66 9.25
N TRP A 96 -24.02 -0.56 9.83
CA TRP A 96 -24.46 -0.52 11.23
C TRP A 96 -25.62 -1.49 11.49
N LEU A 97 -26.52 -1.66 10.53
CA LEU A 97 -27.58 -2.67 10.55
C LEU A 97 -27.08 -4.11 10.28
N GLY A 98 -25.76 -4.30 10.13
CA GLY A 98 -25.14 -5.60 9.92
C GLY A 98 -25.11 -6.07 8.45
N ILE A 99 -25.19 -5.16 7.49
CA ILE A 99 -25.19 -5.48 6.05
C ILE A 99 -23.91 -4.94 5.38
N PRO A 100 -22.92 -5.79 5.07
CA PRO A 100 -22.75 -7.18 5.50
C PRO A 100 -22.20 -7.26 6.93
N ALA A 101 -22.38 -8.42 7.59
CA ALA A 101 -22.06 -8.60 9.02
C ALA A 101 -20.58 -8.38 9.39
N GLN A 102 -19.68 -8.39 8.41
CA GLN A 102 -18.22 -8.23 8.59
C GLN A 102 -17.75 -6.78 8.41
N ARG A 103 -18.66 -5.81 8.36
CA ARG A 103 -18.34 -4.38 8.25
C ARG A 103 -18.87 -3.63 9.47
N SER A 104 -18.11 -2.63 9.93
CA SER A 104 -18.53 -1.70 10.98
C SER A 104 -18.77 -0.33 10.38
N ALA A 105 -19.84 0.33 10.83
CA ALA A 105 -20.02 1.73 10.52
C ALA A 105 -18.93 2.61 11.19
N ALA A 106 -18.35 3.55 10.45
CA ALA A 106 -17.31 4.46 10.92
C ALA A 106 -17.57 5.91 10.46
N LEU A 107 -17.53 6.86 11.41
CA LEU A 107 -17.62 8.28 11.08
C LEU A 107 -16.48 8.75 10.16
N ALA A 108 -15.30 8.14 10.30
CA ALA A 108 -14.14 8.40 9.45
C ALA A 108 -14.45 8.13 7.97
N ASP A 109 -15.27 7.12 7.68
CA ASP A 109 -15.61 6.71 6.32
C ASP A 109 -16.53 7.75 5.67
N VAL A 110 -17.52 8.28 6.41
CA VAL A 110 -18.35 9.41 5.94
C VAL A 110 -17.51 10.62 5.56
N LEU A 111 -16.54 10.98 6.40
CA LEU A 111 -15.68 12.14 6.15
C LEU A 111 -14.76 11.91 4.94
N THR A 112 -14.12 10.75 4.84
CA THR A 112 -13.19 10.43 3.75
C THR A 112 -13.89 10.23 2.41
N ASN A 113 -15.06 9.59 2.39
CA ASN A 113 -15.91 9.48 1.20
C ASN A 113 -16.40 10.85 0.70
N THR A 114 -16.84 11.72 1.61
CA THR A 114 -17.25 13.09 1.27
C THR A 114 -16.06 13.91 0.73
N ALA A 115 -14.87 13.75 1.32
CA ALA A 115 -13.65 14.36 0.83
C ALA A 115 -13.28 13.85 -0.58
N GLY A 116 -13.46 12.55 -0.86
CA GLY A 116 -13.31 11.97 -2.20
C GLY A 116 -14.22 12.62 -3.24
N ALA A 117 -15.51 12.78 -2.92
CA ALA A 117 -16.45 13.46 -3.81
C ALA A 117 -16.06 14.93 -4.05
N CYS A 118 -15.59 15.63 -3.01
CA CYS A 118 -15.05 16.99 -3.12
C CYS A 118 -13.83 17.03 -4.05
N LEU A 119 -12.88 16.11 -3.86
CA LEU A 119 -11.67 16.01 -4.68
C LEU A 119 -12.00 15.76 -6.15
N GLY A 120 -12.94 14.86 -6.44
CA GLY A 120 -13.41 14.61 -7.81
C GLY A 120 -14.01 15.85 -8.48
N LEU A 121 -14.78 16.64 -7.73
CA LEU A 121 -15.30 17.94 -8.20
C LEU A 121 -14.18 18.93 -8.51
N LEU A 122 -13.19 19.05 -7.62
CA LEU A 122 -12.04 19.94 -7.82
C LEU A 122 -11.21 19.52 -9.03
N VAL A 123 -11.04 18.22 -9.26
CA VAL A 123 -10.38 17.69 -10.46
C VAL A 123 -11.07 18.23 -11.72
N VAL A 124 -12.40 18.13 -11.83
CA VAL A 124 -13.13 18.61 -13.01
C VAL A 124 -13.03 20.13 -13.17
N ARG A 125 -13.19 20.88 -12.07
CA ARG A 125 -13.15 22.35 -12.09
C ARG A 125 -11.81 22.92 -12.51
N HIS A 126 -10.73 22.30 -12.05
CA HIS A 126 -9.38 22.77 -12.30
C HIS A 126 -8.67 22.00 -13.43
N TRP A 127 -9.32 21.00 -14.02
CA TRP A 127 -8.75 20.14 -15.05
C TRP A 127 -8.10 20.93 -16.19
N SER A 128 -8.82 21.89 -16.77
CA SER A 128 -8.34 22.69 -17.89
C SER A 128 -7.13 23.53 -17.49
N GLY A 129 -7.18 24.20 -16.34
CA GLY A 129 -6.08 25.03 -15.85
C GLY A 129 -4.83 24.23 -15.53
N VAL A 130 -4.99 23.01 -15.01
CA VAL A 130 -3.88 22.12 -14.62
C VAL A 130 -3.27 21.41 -15.83
N VAL A 131 -4.10 20.76 -16.66
CA VAL A 131 -3.62 19.99 -17.82
C VAL A 131 -3.13 20.88 -18.95
N LEU A 132 -3.77 22.04 -19.15
CA LEU A 132 -3.41 22.99 -20.19
C LEU A 132 -2.45 24.09 -19.71
N ALA A 133 -1.92 24.01 -18.49
CA ALA A 133 -0.90 24.93 -18.00
C ALA A 133 0.27 25.08 -18.99
N ARG A 134 0.79 26.30 -19.10
CA ARG A 134 1.94 26.67 -19.95
C ARG A 134 2.87 27.61 -19.19
N GLY A 135 4.09 27.76 -19.68
CA GLY A 135 5.06 28.73 -19.15
C GLY A 135 5.34 28.55 -17.66
N ARG A 136 5.31 29.65 -16.91
CA ARG A 136 5.58 29.67 -15.47
C ARG A 136 4.65 28.77 -14.65
N GLN A 137 3.36 28.70 -15.01
CA GLN A 137 2.40 27.84 -14.29
C GLN A 137 2.74 26.36 -14.45
N ALA A 138 3.09 25.91 -15.66
CA ALA A 138 3.56 24.55 -15.89
C ALA A 138 4.87 24.27 -15.14
N GLY A 139 5.80 25.23 -15.10
CA GLY A 139 7.03 25.11 -14.32
C GLY A 139 6.76 24.87 -12.82
N TRP A 140 5.86 25.64 -12.22
CA TRP A 140 5.46 25.44 -10.83
C TRP A 140 4.78 24.09 -10.59
N LEU A 141 3.89 23.66 -11.48
CA LEU A 141 3.26 22.34 -11.38
C LEU A 141 4.29 21.22 -11.50
N ALA A 142 5.28 21.33 -12.39
CA ALA A 142 6.36 20.36 -12.50
C ALA A 142 7.18 20.26 -11.22
N VAL A 143 7.57 21.38 -10.62
CA VAL A 143 8.33 21.41 -9.35
C VAL A 143 7.49 20.85 -8.20
N ALA A 144 6.25 21.32 -8.04
CA ALA A 144 5.35 20.86 -6.98
C ALA A 144 5.08 19.36 -7.08
N TRP A 145 4.85 18.85 -8.29
CA TRP A 145 4.62 17.42 -8.50
C TRP A 145 5.88 16.58 -8.30
N THR A 146 7.05 17.07 -8.72
CA THR A 146 8.35 16.43 -8.44
C THR A 146 8.57 16.32 -6.94
N ALA A 147 8.31 17.40 -6.19
CA ALA A 147 8.43 17.40 -4.74
C ALA A 147 7.45 16.42 -4.09
N ALA A 148 6.20 16.37 -4.56
CA ALA A 148 5.22 15.39 -4.08
C ALA A 148 5.63 13.95 -4.38
N ALA A 149 6.12 13.67 -5.59
CA ALA A 149 6.58 12.34 -6.00
C ALA A 149 7.82 11.88 -5.21
N ALA A 150 8.81 12.77 -5.04
CA ALA A 150 9.97 12.51 -4.19
C ALA A 150 9.54 12.30 -2.73
N GLY A 151 8.62 13.13 -2.23
CA GLY A 151 8.05 13.01 -0.89
C GLY A 151 7.33 11.68 -0.66
N ALA A 152 6.57 11.18 -1.63
CA ALA A 152 5.92 9.87 -1.57
C ALA A 152 6.95 8.73 -1.50
N MET A 153 8.04 8.82 -2.26
CA MET A 153 9.12 7.83 -2.24
C MET A 153 9.92 7.86 -0.94
N ILE A 154 10.26 9.05 -0.45
CA ILE A 154 10.92 9.24 0.86
C ILE A 154 10.01 8.73 1.97
N GLY A 155 8.72 9.09 1.94
CA GLY A 155 7.71 8.62 2.89
C GLY A 155 7.60 7.10 2.89
N THR A 156 7.56 6.47 1.71
CA THR A 156 7.58 5.00 1.58
C THR A 156 8.83 4.40 2.20
N ALA A 157 10.02 4.94 1.90
CA ALA A 157 11.26 4.44 2.46
C ALA A 157 11.30 4.56 3.99
N ILE A 158 10.84 5.69 4.53
CA ILE A 158 10.70 5.89 5.98
C ILE A 158 9.70 4.88 6.55
N ALA A 159 8.54 4.70 5.93
CA ALA A 159 7.49 3.77 6.36
C ALA A 159 7.95 2.31 6.40
N LEU A 160 8.82 1.90 5.47
CA LEU A 160 9.44 0.56 5.44
C LEU A 160 10.49 0.35 6.53
N GLY A 161 11.05 1.42 7.10
CA GLY A 161 12.05 1.35 8.15
C GLY A 161 11.51 0.79 9.48
N PRO A 162 12.40 0.37 10.39
CA PRO A 162 12.02 -0.15 11.71
C PRO A 162 11.23 0.89 12.51
N ARG A 163 10.30 0.46 13.37
CA ARG A 163 9.39 1.36 14.09
C ARG A 163 10.16 2.33 14.99
N ARG A 164 11.21 1.84 15.65
CA ARG A 164 12.10 2.64 16.51
C ARG A 164 13.56 2.28 16.26
N HIS A 165 14.42 3.28 16.40
CA HIS A 165 15.87 3.07 16.41
C HIS A 165 16.30 2.85 17.86
N GLU A 166 16.21 1.61 18.32
CA GLU A 166 16.64 1.22 19.65
C GLU A 166 18.02 0.54 19.59
N ARG A 167 18.72 0.52 20.72
CA ARG A 167 19.98 -0.24 20.84
C ARG A 167 19.70 -1.72 20.53
N PRO A 168 20.67 -2.46 19.96
CA PRO A 168 20.51 -3.89 19.71
C PRO A 168 20.01 -4.60 20.96
N PRO A 169 18.98 -5.47 20.83
CA PRO A 169 18.47 -6.19 21.98
C PRO A 169 19.52 -7.18 22.50
N THR A 170 19.56 -7.33 23.81
CA THR A 170 20.37 -8.35 24.49
C THR A 170 19.53 -9.62 24.68
N PRO A 171 20.13 -10.79 24.91
CA PRO A 171 19.38 -12.03 25.14
C PRO A 171 18.33 -11.93 26.26
N SER A 172 18.59 -11.10 27.27
CA SER A 172 17.66 -10.80 28.38
C SER A 172 16.37 -10.11 27.96
N ASP A 173 16.33 -9.48 26.79
CA ASP A 173 15.17 -8.72 26.33
C ASP A 173 14.06 -9.63 25.80
N TYR A 174 14.38 -10.90 25.52
CA TYR A 174 13.42 -11.86 24.97
C TYR A 174 12.88 -12.74 26.09
N ARG A 175 11.57 -12.73 26.26
CA ARG A 175 10.88 -13.58 27.23
C ARG A 175 9.64 -14.23 26.60
N ARG A 176 9.22 -15.37 27.15
CA ARG A 176 7.93 -15.93 26.79
C ARG A 176 6.85 -14.94 27.23
N SER A 177 5.92 -14.64 26.34
CA SER A 177 4.82 -13.74 26.64
C SER A 177 3.85 -14.36 27.64
N ALA A 178 3.20 -13.50 28.45
CA ALA A 178 2.10 -13.92 29.31
C ALA A 178 0.83 -14.24 28.51
N ILE A 179 0.69 -13.72 27.29
CA ILE A 179 -0.42 -14.09 26.39
C ILE A 179 -0.07 -15.36 25.60
N ALA A 180 -1.01 -16.30 25.58
CA ALA A 180 -0.85 -17.60 24.91
C ALA A 180 -1.43 -17.64 23.49
N TYR A 181 -1.92 -16.50 22.99
CA TYR A 181 -2.56 -16.38 21.67
C TYR A 181 -1.97 -15.20 20.89
N SER A 182 -2.18 -15.18 19.58
CA SER A 182 -1.80 -14.09 18.68
C SER A 182 -3.00 -13.17 18.44
N PRO A 183 -3.07 -11.96 19.03
CA PRO A 183 -4.21 -11.08 18.88
C PRO A 183 -4.47 -10.76 17.41
N GLY A 184 -5.73 -10.83 16.98
CA GLY A 184 -6.08 -10.61 15.57
C GLY A 184 -5.99 -11.85 14.67
N HIS A 185 -5.47 -12.98 15.17
CA HIS A 185 -5.14 -14.14 14.36
C HIS A 185 -5.72 -15.42 14.94
N GLY A 186 -5.95 -16.40 14.05
CA GLY A 186 -6.51 -17.68 14.45
C GLY A 186 -5.48 -18.58 15.14
N TRP A 187 -5.97 -19.48 16.00
CA TRP A 187 -5.19 -20.55 16.61
C TRP A 187 -4.64 -21.52 15.55
N TYR A 188 -3.36 -21.88 15.62
CA TYR A 188 -2.72 -22.84 14.73
C TYR A 188 -2.93 -24.28 15.21
N GLY A 189 -3.57 -25.11 14.39
CA GLY A 189 -3.91 -26.49 14.71
C GLY A 189 -2.75 -27.51 14.64
N GLY A 190 -1.64 -27.17 13.97
CA GLY A 190 -0.42 -27.99 14.00
C GLY A 190 0.36 -27.82 15.31
N GLU A 191 1.53 -28.44 15.39
CA GLU A 191 2.37 -28.47 16.61
C GLU A 191 3.73 -27.78 16.36
N PRO A 192 3.92 -26.53 16.84
CA PRO A 192 5.25 -25.92 16.85
C PRO A 192 6.13 -26.58 17.90
N LEU A 193 7.29 -27.09 17.46
CA LEU A 193 8.23 -27.82 18.31
C LEU A 193 9.17 -26.86 19.04
N GLY A 194 9.50 -25.76 18.38
CA GLY A 194 10.34 -24.71 18.94
C GLY A 194 10.64 -23.62 17.93
N ALA A 195 11.18 -22.51 18.44
CA ALA A 195 11.70 -21.45 17.61
C ALA A 195 12.98 -20.86 18.22
N THR A 196 13.85 -20.33 17.37
CA THR A 196 15.01 -19.54 17.78
C THR A 196 14.84 -18.14 17.20
N ILE A 197 14.86 -17.12 18.06
CA ILE A 197 14.72 -15.72 17.65
C ILE A 197 16.04 -15.03 17.97
N ASN A 198 16.76 -14.58 16.94
CA ASN A 198 18.09 -13.96 17.06
C ASN A 198 19.05 -14.78 17.94
N GLY A 199 19.02 -16.11 17.80
CA GLY A 199 19.85 -17.04 18.57
C GLY A 199 19.27 -17.48 19.92
N GLN A 200 18.20 -16.86 20.41
CA GLN A 200 17.56 -17.23 21.66
C GLN A 200 16.50 -18.33 21.45
N PRO A 201 16.63 -19.51 22.09
CA PRO A 201 15.73 -20.63 21.88
C PRO A 201 14.46 -20.57 22.74
N PHE A 202 13.35 -21.02 22.16
CA PHE A 202 12.02 -21.11 22.77
C PHE A 202 11.41 -22.47 22.43
N ALA A 203 11.51 -23.43 23.35
CA ALA A 203 10.86 -24.74 23.20
C ALA A 203 9.33 -24.60 23.31
N HIS A 204 8.56 -25.42 22.59
CA HIS A 204 7.11 -25.44 22.71
C HIS A 204 6.59 -26.87 22.59
N ARG A 205 5.41 -27.11 23.16
CA ARG A 205 4.72 -28.40 23.11
C ARG A 205 3.23 -28.12 22.97
N GLY A 206 2.59 -28.86 22.07
CA GLY A 206 1.18 -28.69 21.77
C GLY A 206 0.89 -27.71 20.62
N SER A 207 -0.40 -27.44 20.43
CA SER A 207 -0.89 -26.54 19.39
C SER A 207 -0.83 -25.07 19.79
N GLY A 208 -0.96 -24.18 18.81
CA GLY A 208 -0.97 -22.74 19.02
C GLY A 208 0.40 -22.08 18.82
N PRO A 209 0.48 -20.75 18.94
CA PRO A 209 1.70 -20.02 18.62
C PRO A 209 2.75 -20.06 19.75
N ILE A 210 4.01 -20.04 19.35
CA ILE A 210 5.12 -19.62 20.22
C ILE A 210 5.07 -18.10 20.33
N VAL A 211 4.58 -17.60 21.47
CA VAL A 211 4.45 -16.16 21.72
C VAL A 211 5.64 -15.64 22.53
N VAL A 212 6.39 -14.73 21.93
CA VAL A 212 7.57 -14.12 22.53
C VAL A 212 7.37 -12.62 22.64
N GLU A 213 7.60 -12.12 23.83
CA GLU A 213 7.58 -10.70 24.14
C GLU A 213 9.02 -10.18 24.15
N ILE A 214 9.24 -9.04 23.50
CA ILE A 214 10.53 -8.36 23.53
C ILE A 214 10.39 -6.93 24.06
N GLU A 215 11.36 -6.50 24.86
CA GLU A 215 11.37 -5.13 25.38
C GLU A 215 11.81 -4.13 24.30
N ARG A 216 12.79 -4.54 23.49
CA ARG A 216 13.43 -3.72 22.46
C ARG A 216 13.31 -4.33 21.07
N GLU A 217 12.97 -3.51 20.09
CA GLU A 217 12.80 -3.95 18.70
C GLU A 217 14.16 -3.99 17.96
N PRO A 218 14.59 -5.16 17.44
CA PRO A 218 15.81 -5.24 16.65
C PRO A 218 15.62 -4.65 15.24
N VAL A 219 16.69 -4.05 14.70
CA VAL A 219 16.71 -3.57 13.30
C VAL A 219 16.55 -4.74 12.31
N SER A 220 17.20 -5.86 12.60
CA SER A 220 17.07 -7.11 11.85
C SER A 220 16.67 -8.28 12.76
N THR A 221 15.80 -9.15 12.28
CA THR A 221 15.36 -10.33 13.02
C THR A 221 15.57 -11.58 12.19
N ILE A 222 16.22 -12.58 12.78
CA ILE A 222 16.28 -13.93 12.25
C ILE A 222 15.40 -14.81 13.14
N VAL A 223 14.45 -15.50 12.53
CA VAL A 223 13.59 -16.47 13.21
C VAL A 223 13.75 -17.82 12.53
N THR A 224 14.14 -18.84 13.28
CA THR A 224 14.00 -20.23 12.84
C THR A 224 12.87 -20.86 13.62
N ALA A 225 12.02 -21.65 12.98
CA ALA A 225 10.92 -22.35 13.62
C ALA A 225 10.80 -23.77 13.06
N GLU A 226 10.53 -24.73 13.93
CA GLU A 226 10.22 -26.10 13.55
C GLU A 226 8.75 -26.36 13.86
N VAL A 227 7.99 -26.78 12.86
CA VAL A 227 6.56 -27.06 12.99
C VAL A 227 6.23 -28.44 12.44
N ARG A 228 5.29 -29.12 13.08
CA ARG A 228 4.76 -30.41 12.65
C ARG A 228 3.29 -30.28 12.27
N GLY A 229 2.93 -30.84 11.12
CA GLY A 229 1.58 -30.80 10.58
C GLY A 229 1.13 -29.41 10.13
N ARG A 230 -0.10 -29.33 9.63
CA ARG A 230 -0.73 -28.10 9.12
C ARG A 230 -2.10 -27.85 9.75
N ASP A 231 -2.58 -26.61 9.63
CA ASP A 231 -3.96 -26.19 9.89
C ASP A 231 -4.79 -26.26 8.60
N THR A 232 -6.04 -26.71 8.68
CA THR A 232 -6.93 -26.84 7.50
C THR A 232 -7.74 -25.58 7.21
N ALA A 233 -7.78 -24.61 8.14
CA ALA A 233 -8.49 -23.36 7.95
C ALA A 233 -7.81 -22.46 6.93
N SER A 234 -8.62 -21.76 6.12
CA SER A 234 -8.14 -20.80 5.10
C SER A 234 -7.60 -19.49 5.68
N GLY A 235 -7.84 -19.21 6.97
CA GLY A 235 -7.38 -18.00 7.65
C GLY A 235 -5.86 -17.96 7.88
N LEU A 236 -5.35 -16.80 8.29
CA LEU A 236 -3.95 -16.67 8.73
C LEU A 236 -3.80 -17.22 10.15
N ARG A 237 -2.95 -18.24 10.32
CA ARG A 237 -2.75 -18.98 11.57
C ARG A 237 -1.29 -18.85 12.02
N SER A 238 -1.04 -18.10 13.10
CA SER A 238 0.31 -17.87 13.58
C SER A 238 0.83 -19.08 14.36
N PHE A 239 2.07 -19.47 14.10
CA PHE A 239 2.80 -20.46 14.91
C PHE A 239 4.05 -19.87 15.59
N VAL A 240 4.54 -18.70 15.15
CA VAL A 240 5.46 -17.85 15.92
C VAL A 240 4.97 -16.42 15.88
N PHE A 241 4.86 -15.79 17.05
CA PHE A 241 4.39 -14.42 17.22
C PHE A 241 5.31 -13.65 18.16
N VAL A 242 6.04 -12.67 17.62
CA VAL A 242 6.94 -11.82 18.39
C VAL A 242 6.31 -10.44 18.51
N HIS A 243 6.11 -9.93 19.73
CA HIS A 243 5.50 -8.62 19.98
C HIS A 243 6.23 -7.84 21.06
N ARG A 244 5.84 -6.58 21.28
CA ARG A 244 6.40 -5.76 22.37
C ARG A 244 5.60 -5.93 23.66
N ALA A 245 6.25 -5.69 24.78
CA ALA A 245 5.57 -5.58 26.09
C ALA A 245 4.43 -4.56 26.09
N ALA A 246 4.69 -3.39 25.49
CA ALA A 246 3.77 -2.26 25.50
C ALA A 246 2.69 -2.31 24.41
N ASP A 247 2.78 -3.26 23.48
CA ASP A 247 1.97 -3.29 22.26
C ASP A 247 1.85 -4.74 21.75
N THR A 248 0.61 -5.20 21.56
CA THR A 248 0.28 -6.55 21.12
C THR A 248 0.40 -6.78 19.61
N SER A 249 0.87 -5.81 18.83
CA SER A 249 1.12 -5.96 17.40
C SER A 249 2.40 -6.77 17.13
N ALA A 250 2.33 -7.61 16.11
CA ALA A 250 3.44 -8.48 15.72
C ALA A 250 4.60 -7.65 15.17
N ILE A 251 5.77 -7.67 15.82
CA ILE A 251 7.02 -7.19 15.23
C ILE A 251 7.41 -8.12 14.07
N VAL A 252 7.42 -9.42 14.34
CA VAL A 252 7.62 -10.49 13.36
C VAL A 252 6.63 -11.60 13.67
N MET A 253 6.02 -12.14 12.62
CA MET A 253 5.11 -13.27 12.70
C MET A 253 5.42 -14.26 11.59
N LEU A 254 5.53 -15.53 11.97
CA LEU A 254 5.44 -16.66 11.06
C LEU A 254 4.06 -17.30 11.21
N ALA A 255 3.40 -17.51 10.08
CA ALA A 255 2.04 -18.02 10.02
C ALA A 255 1.82 -18.93 8.81
N GLN A 256 0.77 -19.74 8.86
CA GLN A 256 0.24 -20.50 7.73
C GLN A 256 -0.97 -19.75 7.14
N HIS A 257 -1.11 -19.77 5.81
CA HIS A 257 -2.32 -19.34 5.11
C HIS A 257 -2.62 -20.30 3.95
N GLY A 258 -3.63 -21.17 4.11
CA GLY A 258 -3.81 -22.29 3.19
C GLY A 258 -2.56 -23.20 3.25
N ASP A 259 -1.94 -23.50 2.11
CA ASP A 259 -0.71 -24.32 2.07
C ASP A 259 0.59 -23.49 2.14
N ASP A 260 0.50 -22.17 2.32
CA ASP A 260 1.65 -21.29 2.26
C ASP A 260 2.18 -20.98 3.66
N ALA A 261 3.50 -20.84 3.77
CA ALA A 261 4.12 -20.19 4.92
C ALA A 261 4.21 -18.68 4.65
N VAL A 262 3.88 -17.87 5.66
CA VAL A 262 3.81 -16.42 5.55
C VAL A 262 4.70 -15.78 6.60
N LEU A 263 5.60 -14.91 6.15
CA LEU A 263 6.34 -13.98 6.99
C LEU A 263 5.64 -12.61 6.92
N ALA A 264 5.16 -12.15 8.07
CA ALA A 264 4.63 -10.81 8.26
C ALA A 264 5.50 -10.04 9.26
N VAL A 265 5.80 -8.78 8.94
CA VAL A 265 6.66 -7.91 9.75
C VAL A 265 5.97 -6.55 9.85
N THR A 266 5.77 -6.03 11.06
CA THR A 266 5.32 -4.64 11.21
C THR A 266 6.50 -3.68 11.14
N ARG A 267 6.25 -2.52 10.54
CA ARG A 267 7.21 -1.42 10.37
C ARG A 267 6.50 -0.11 10.68
N ARG A 268 7.16 1.04 10.50
CA ARG A 268 6.53 2.37 10.70
C ARG A 268 5.24 2.55 9.89
N ALA A 269 5.12 1.91 8.73
CA ALA A 269 3.89 1.91 7.94
C ALA A 269 2.68 1.42 8.75
N TRP A 270 2.83 0.42 9.62
CA TRP A 270 1.76 -0.05 10.49
C TRP A 270 1.30 1.02 11.48
N ASP A 271 2.23 1.74 12.09
CA ASP A 271 1.92 2.87 12.99
C ASP A 271 1.20 4.00 12.25
N TRP A 272 1.44 4.12 10.94
CA TRP A 272 0.76 5.08 10.08
C TRP A 272 -0.59 4.57 9.56
N GLY A 273 -1.01 3.36 9.91
CA GLY A 273 -2.25 2.79 9.40
C GLY A 273 -2.16 2.33 7.94
N LEU A 274 -0.98 1.95 7.47
CA LEU A 274 -0.74 1.47 6.10
C LEU A 274 -0.60 -0.05 6.05
N ALA A 275 -0.90 -0.63 4.89
CA ALA A 275 -0.67 -2.06 4.67
C ALA A 275 0.83 -2.38 4.69
N MET A 276 1.14 -3.55 5.26
CA MET A 276 2.49 -4.10 5.24
C MET A 276 2.58 -5.22 4.21
N PRO A 277 3.58 -5.21 3.31
CA PRO A 277 3.78 -6.31 2.41
C PRO A 277 4.14 -7.58 3.20
N ARG A 278 3.48 -8.68 2.85
CA ARG A 278 3.72 -10.01 3.41
C ARG A 278 4.52 -10.84 2.42
N LEU A 279 5.45 -11.63 2.90
CA LEU A 279 6.20 -12.58 2.09
C LEU A 279 5.58 -13.96 2.25
N ARG A 280 5.12 -14.54 1.15
CA ARG A 280 4.57 -15.90 1.07
C ARG A 280 5.61 -16.84 0.48
N LEU A 281 5.74 -18.01 1.09
CA LEU A 281 6.43 -19.16 0.54
C LEU A 281 5.35 -20.15 0.10
N GLU A 282 5.06 -20.12 -1.20
CA GLU A 282 3.97 -20.89 -1.78
C GLU A 282 4.17 -22.39 -1.58
N HIS A 283 3.11 -23.09 -1.19
CA HIS A 283 3.09 -24.54 -1.01
C HIS A 283 4.07 -25.10 0.03
N ALA A 284 4.54 -24.29 0.99
CA ALA A 284 5.44 -24.74 2.04
C ALA A 284 4.87 -25.90 2.89
N PHE A 285 3.55 -25.93 3.08
CA PHE A 285 2.84 -26.97 3.82
C PHE A 285 2.17 -28.01 2.92
N ALA A 286 2.34 -27.95 1.60
CA ALA A 286 1.75 -28.92 0.70
C ALA A 286 2.25 -30.34 1.04
N GLY A 287 1.33 -31.29 1.14
CA GLY A 287 1.64 -32.68 1.52
C GLY A 287 1.82 -32.95 3.01
N HIS A 288 1.71 -31.94 3.88
CA HIS A 288 1.71 -32.14 5.33
C HIS A 288 0.31 -32.54 5.82
N ALA A 289 0.25 -33.48 6.77
CA ALA A 289 -1.01 -33.93 7.37
C ALA A 289 -1.53 -32.92 8.40
N GLU A 290 -2.84 -32.96 8.66
CA GLU A 290 -3.45 -32.19 9.75
C GLU A 290 -2.95 -32.74 11.10
N GLY A 291 -2.44 -31.87 11.98
CA GLY A 291 -2.00 -32.22 13.33
C GLY A 291 -0.81 -33.20 13.45
N GLY A 292 -0.17 -33.61 12.34
CA GLY A 292 0.92 -34.58 12.35
C GLY A 292 1.76 -34.58 11.07
N GLY A 293 2.78 -35.45 11.02
CA GLY A 293 3.62 -35.66 9.83
C GLY A 293 5.07 -35.21 9.97
N GLN A 294 5.68 -34.88 8.83
CA GLN A 294 7.07 -34.44 8.75
C GLN A 294 7.25 -33.07 9.43
N VAL A 295 8.46 -32.85 9.95
CA VAL A 295 8.85 -31.57 10.54
C VAL A 295 9.27 -30.64 9.40
N LEU A 296 8.63 -29.49 9.33
CA LEU A 296 9.00 -28.40 8.45
C LEU A 296 9.83 -27.40 9.26
N ALA A 297 11.09 -27.22 8.90
CA ALA A 297 11.90 -26.14 9.45
C ALA A 297 11.79 -24.91 8.55
N LEU A 298 11.50 -23.76 9.15
CA LEU A 298 11.36 -22.48 8.47
C LEU A 298 12.40 -21.52 9.00
N ARG A 299 13.11 -20.84 8.10
CA ARG A 299 14.05 -19.77 8.42
C ARG A 299 13.60 -18.47 7.78
N ALA A 300 13.19 -17.53 8.61
CA ALA A 300 12.85 -16.17 8.22
C ALA A 300 13.97 -15.19 8.59
N HIS A 301 14.20 -14.23 7.69
CA HIS A 301 15.06 -13.10 7.95
C HIS A 301 14.33 -11.82 7.55
N SER A 302 14.35 -10.85 8.45
CA SER A 302 13.75 -9.53 8.28
C SER A 302 14.83 -8.47 8.49
N SER A 303 15.03 -7.61 7.51
CA SER A 303 15.94 -6.47 7.56
C SER A 303 15.28 -5.23 6.93
N PRO A 304 15.83 -4.02 7.10
CA PRO A 304 15.28 -2.82 6.47
C PRO A 304 15.22 -2.89 4.94
N ALA A 305 16.13 -3.64 4.32
CA ALA A 305 16.23 -3.76 2.86
C ALA A 305 15.49 -4.98 2.29
N GLU A 306 15.24 -6.00 3.10
CA GLU A 306 14.84 -7.31 2.59
C GLU A 306 14.08 -8.14 3.64
N LEU A 307 13.07 -8.86 3.15
CA LEU A 307 12.48 -10.03 3.82
C LEU A 307 12.87 -11.29 3.05
N SER A 308 13.25 -12.36 3.75
CA SER A 308 13.42 -13.69 3.17
C SER A 308 12.83 -14.77 4.05
N LEU A 309 12.32 -15.82 3.41
CA LEU A 309 11.70 -16.98 4.03
C LEU A 309 12.14 -18.23 3.27
N ILE A 310 12.71 -19.18 3.99
CA ILE A 310 13.28 -20.42 3.45
C ILE A 310 12.63 -21.59 4.20
N ALA A 311 12.23 -22.63 3.48
CA ALA A 311 11.87 -23.92 4.05
C ALA A 311 13.03 -24.90 3.93
N GLU A 312 13.46 -25.42 5.08
CA GLU A 312 14.45 -26.46 5.24
C GLU A 312 13.69 -27.77 5.56
N GLY A 313 13.68 -28.72 4.61
CA GLY A 313 12.89 -29.95 4.70
C GLY A 313 12.00 -30.17 3.47
N PRO A 314 11.30 -31.32 3.34
CA PRO A 314 10.48 -31.63 2.17
C PRO A 314 9.23 -30.74 2.11
N PRO A 315 8.92 -30.09 0.96
CA PRO A 315 9.69 -30.06 -0.29
C PRO A 315 10.97 -29.21 -0.16
N GLN A 316 12.13 -29.82 -0.42
CA GLN A 316 13.44 -29.22 -0.17
C GLN A 316 13.66 -27.96 -1.03
N GLY A 317 14.14 -26.89 -0.39
CA GLY A 317 14.73 -25.75 -1.09
C GLY A 317 13.75 -24.67 -1.55
N LEU A 318 12.52 -24.65 -1.02
CA LEU A 318 11.64 -23.51 -1.26
C LEU A 318 12.22 -22.25 -0.62
N ARG A 319 12.36 -21.19 -1.41
CA ARG A 319 12.83 -19.88 -0.96
C ARG A 319 11.99 -18.77 -1.57
N ALA A 320 11.60 -17.82 -0.74
CA ALA A 320 10.99 -16.57 -1.14
C ALA A 320 11.82 -15.40 -0.60
N GLN A 321 11.94 -14.34 -1.40
CA GLN A 321 12.67 -13.13 -1.04
C GLN A 321 11.92 -11.92 -1.58
N LEU A 322 11.78 -10.89 -0.75
CA LEU A 322 11.16 -9.62 -1.09
C LEU A 322 12.10 -8.49 -0.74
N ARG A 323 12.53 -7.75 -1.76
CA ARG A 323 13.30 -6.53 -1.61
C ARG A 323 12.38 -5.38 -1.25
N LEU A 324 12.69 -4.68 -0.15
CA LEU A 324 11.94 -3.53 0.32
C LEU A 324 12.55 -2.28 -0.32
N SER A 325 11.88 -1.69 -1.31
CA SER A 325 12.37 -0.51 -2.03
C SER A 325 11.40 0.67 -1.90
N ALA A 326 11.88 1.88 -2.18
CA ALA A 326 11.08 3.10 -2.10
C ALA A 326 9.89 3.10 -3.09
N THR A 327 9.89 2.25 -4.10
CA THR A 327 8.82 2.17 -5.11
C THR A 327 7.59 1.39 -4.61
N MET A 328 7.69 0.69 -3.48
CA MET A 328 6.63 -0.16 -2.92
C MET A 328 5.46 0.61 -2.29
N GLY A 329 5.39 1.94 -2.44
CA GLY A 329 4.32 2.75 -1.86
C GLY A 329 2.93 2.29 -2.29
N TRP A 330 2.80 1.75 -3.51
CA TRP A 330 1.56 1.15 -3.99
C TRP A 330 1.09 -0.03 -3.13
N ALA A 331 2.00 -0.87 -2.62
CA ALA A 331 1.66 -2.04 -1.81
C ALA A 331 1.25 -1.67 -0.37
N MET A 332 1.51 -0.42 0.04
CA MET A 332 1.10 0.12 1.33
C MET A 332 -0.30 0.74 1.30
N LEU A 333 -0.73 1.18 0.13
CA LEU A 333 -2.00 1.89 -0.07
C LEU A 333 -3.15 0.96 -0.47
N GLN A 334 -2.89 -0.33 -0.69
CA GLN A 334 -3.90 -1.33 -1.02
C GLN A 334 -3.48 -2.74 -0.61
N SER A 335 -4.45 -3.64 -0.46
CA SER A 335 -4.25 -5.04 -0.04
C SER A 335 -4.72 -6.08 -1.06
N VAL A 336 -5.26 -5.64 -2.21
CA VAL A 336 -5.85 -6.49 -3.26
C VAL A 336 -4.79 -7.24 -4.04
N VAL A 337 -3.76 -6.53 -4.52
CA VAL A 337 -2.65 -7.08 -5.30
C VAL A 337 -1.46 -7.23 -4.37
N GLY A 338 -1.15 -8.45 -3.98
CA GLY A 338 0.05 -8.76 -3.21
C GLY A 338 1.32 -8.51 -4.02
N VAL A 339 2.44 -8.27 -3.33
CA VAL A 339 3.75 -7.98 -3.95
C VAL A 339 4.33 -9.15 -4.78
N GLN A 340 3.89 -10.37 -4.50
CA GLN A 340 4.25 -11.58 -5.26
C GLN A 340 3.21 -11.95 -6.32
N HIS A 341 2.10 -11.20 -6.41
CA HIS A 341 1.06 -11.47 -7.39
C HIS A 341 1.58 -11.21 -8.82
N PRO A 342 1.17 -12.00 -9.84
CA PRO A 342 1.61 -11.80 -11.23
C PRO A 342 1.33 -10.40 -11.79
N LEU A 343 0.33 -9.70 -11.26
CA LEU A 343 -0.01 -8.32 -11.65
C LEU A 343 0.79 -7.24 -10.91
N ALA A 344 1.61 -7.58 -9.92
CA ALA A 344 2.40 -6.60 -9.15
C ALA A 344 3.27 -5.69 -10.04
N PRO A 345 3.95 -6.17 -11.12
CA PRO A 345 4.69 -5.30 -12.04
C PRO A 345 3.82 -4.26 -12.74
N VAL A 346 2.56 -4.61 -13.05
CA VAL A 346 1.62 -3.69 -13.72
C VAL A 346 1.15 -2.60 -12.75
N VAL A 347 0.81 -2.98 -11.50
CA VAL A 347 0.41 -2.01 -10.47
C VAL A 347 1.57 -1.08 -10.12
N LEU A 348 2.79 -1.63 -10.00
CA LEU A 348 4.00 -0.84 -9.83
C LEU A 348 4.21 0.15 -10.99
N MET A 349 4.07 -0.30 -12.24
CA MET A 349 4.19 0.58 -13.40
C MET A 349 3.13 1.70 -13.39
N ALA A 350 1.87 1.39 -13.05
CA ALA A 350 0.81 2.37 -12.92
C ALA A 350 1.11 3.40 -11.81
N TRP A 351 1.64 2.95 -10.68
CA TRP A 351 2.09 3.81 -9.58
C TRP A 351 3.20 4.78 -10.02
N LEU A 352 4.22 4.26 -10.73
CA LEU A 352 5.32 5.08 -11.22
C LEU A 352 4.87 6.07 -12.31
N LEU A 353 3.94 5.67 -13.19
CA LEU A 353 3.32 6.56 -14.16
C LEU A 353 2.57 7.70 -13.47
N TRP A 354 1.78 7.39 -12.44
CA TRP A 354 1.03 8.39 -11.68
C TRP A 354 1.97 9.40 -11.00
N LEU A 355 3.08 8.94 -10.44
CA LEU A 355 4.05 9.80 -9.77
C LEU A 355 4.91 10.64 -10.72
N TRP A 356 5.45 10.05 -11.79
CA TRP A 356 6.52 10.70 -12.56
C TRP A 356 6.11 11.23 -13.93
N ALA A 357 5.06 10.68 -14.55
CA ALA A 357 4.62 11.19 -15.85
C ALA A 357 4.11 12.65 -15.80
N PRO A 358 3.35 13.10 -14.78
CA PRO A 358 2.88 14.49 -14.72
C PRO A 358 4.02 15.50 -14.55
N ALA A 359 5.05 15.17 -13.74
CA ALA A 359 6.24 16.00 -13.60
C ALA A 359 6.93 16.20 -14.95
N ALA A 360 7.22 15.12 -15.68
CA ALA A 360 7.78 15.16 -17.02
C ALA A 360 6.91 15.94 -18.01
N TRP A 361 5.60 15.71 -17.98
CA TRP A 361 4.63 16.38 -18.85
C TRP A 361 4.69 17.91 -18.70
N TRP A 362 4.62 18.41 -17.46
CA TRP A 362 4.66 19.84 -17.20
C TRP A 362 6.04 20.45 -17.43
N SER A 363 7.12 19.69 -17.20
CA SER A 363 8.48 20.10 -17.56
C SER A 363 8.68 20.35 -19.05
N VAL A 364 8.05 19.57 -19.92
CA VAL A 364 8.09 19.84 -21.37
C VAL A 364 7.27 21.09 -21.69
N ARG A 365 6.07 21.22 -21.10
CA ARG A 365 5.14 22.31 -21.40
C ARG A 365 5.58 23.68 -20.88
N SER A 366 6.41 23.75 -19.84
CA SER A 366 6.96 25.01 -19.35
C SER A 366 7.84 25.70 -20.41
N ARG A 367 8.54 24.92 -21.24
CA ARG A 367 9.49 25.41 -22.26
C ARG A 367 8.83 26.03 -23.50
N TRP A 368 7.64 25.59 -23.86
CA TRP A 368 7.00 25.96 -25.14
C TRP A 368 6.30 27.33 -25.13
N ALA A 369 6.40 28.10 -24.05
CA ALA A 369 5.68 29.35 -23.91
C ALA A 369 6.26 30.54 -24.70
N GLY A 370 7.32 30.36 -25.49
CA GLY A 370 7.81 31.36 -26.45
C GLY A 370 8.42 32.63 -25.85
N GLU A 371 8.38 32.81 -24.54
CA GLU A 371 9.12 33.86 -23.86
C GLU A 371 10.61 33.52 -23.84
N SER A 372 11.44 34.53 -24.14
CA SER A 372 12.91 34.52 -24.07
C SER A 372 13.41 34.24 -22.64
N GLN A 373 13.14 33.03 -22.13
CA GLN A 373 13.71 32.56 -20.88
C GLN A 373 15.19 32.25 -21.11
N SER A 374 16.02 32.68 -20.16
CA SER A 374 17.45 32.37 -20.17
C SER A 374 17.67 30.86 -20.29
N THR A 375 18.71 30.47 -21.02
CA THR A 375 19.08 29.07 -21.28
C THR A 375 19.19 28.24 -19.99
N MET A 376 19.59 28.87 -18.87
CA MET A 376 19.66 28.24 -17.55
C MET A 376 18.30 27.86 -16.96
N ALA A 377 17.30 28.74 -17.00
CA ALA A 377 15.96 28.45 -16.47
C ALA A 377 15.29 27.27 -17.22
N THR A 378 15.58 27.18 -18.52
CA THR A 378 15.12 26.09 -19.39
C THR A 378 15.77 24.76 -19.04
N ALA A 379 17.07 24.75 -18.72
CA ALA A 379 17.77 23.53 -18.29
C ALA A 379 17.24 23.01 -16.96
N PHE A 380 17.09 23.89 -15.96
CA PHE A 380 16.64 23.52 -14.62
C PHE A 380 15.22 22.94 -14.61
N THR A 381 14.31 23.47 -15.41
CA THR A 381 12.90 23.03 -15.39
C THR A 381 12.63 21.67 -16.04
N ALA A 382 13.50 21.17 -16.93
CA ALA A 382 13.30 19.83 -17.51
C ALA A 382 14.32 18.77 -17.13
N LEU A 383 15.53 19.18 -16.75
CA LEU A 383 16.50 18.24 -16.17
C LEU A 383 16.36 18.17 -14.65
N GLY A 384 15.84 19.22 -14.00
CA GLY A 384 15.67 19.27 -12.54
C GLY A 384 14.82 18.12 -12.00
N PRO A 385 13.61 17.86 -12.53
CA PRO A 385 12.80 16.73 -12.07
C PRO A 385 13.43 15.35 -12.28
N LEU A 386 14.09 15.14 -13.43
CA LEU A 386 14.83 13.92 -13.70
C LEU A 386 16.01 13.74 -12.74
N ALA A 387 16.79 14.81 -12.51
CA ALA A 387 17.90 14.80 -11.56
C ALA A 387 17.39 14.55 -10.13
N ALA A 388 16.31 15.23 -9.71
CA ALA A 388 15.69 15.03 -8.40
C ALA A 388 15.19 13.59 -8.21
N MET A 389 14.57 13.01 -9.25
CA MET A 389 14.16 11.60 -9.26
C MET A 389 15.37 10.68 -9.05
N VAL A 390 16.42 10.82 -9.87
CA VAL A 390 17.63 9.99 -9.79
C VAL A 390 18.33 10.16 -8.44
N CYS A 391 18.55 11.41 -8.00
CA CYS A 391 19.17 11.71 -6.70
C CYS A 391 18.38 11.10 -5.54
N THR A 392 17.04 11.21 -5.56
CA THR A 392 16.19 10.60 -4.52
C THR A 392 16.36 9.08 -4.50
N MET A 393 16.31 8.43 -5.67
CA MET A 393 16.43 6.97 -5.77
C MET A 393 17.82 6.43 -5.40
N VAL A 394 18.88 7.21 -5.68
CA VAL A 394 20.28 6.83 -5.34
C VAL A 394 20.58 7.09 -3.87
N ALA A 395 20.09 8.19 -3.30
CA ALA A 395 20.36 8.56 -1.92
C ALA A 395 19.59 7.71 -0.90
N LEU A 396 18.34 7.34 -1.19
CA LEU A 396 17.45 6.65 -0.23
C LEU A 396 18.02 5.34 0.34
N PRO A 397 18.61 4.43 -0.45
CA PRO A 397 19.22 3.21 0.08
C PRO A 397 20.34 3.49 1.09
N ALA A 398 21.14 4.54 0.86
CA ALA A 398 22.26 4.90 1.72
C ALA A 398 21.81 5.57 3.03
N THR A 399 20.68 6.30 3.01
CA THR A 399 20.23 7.09 4.16
C THR A 399 19.20 6.36 5.03
N VAL A 400 18.31 5.56 4.44
CA VAL A 400 17.20 4.89 5.15
C VAL A 400 17.41 3.37 5.28
N GLY A 401 18.38 2.80 4.55
CA GLY A 401 18.67 1.37 4.58
C GLY A 401 17.69 0.50 3.80
N VAL A 402 16.85 1.09 2.93
CA VAL A 402 16.03 0.35 1.97
C VAL A 402 16.90 -0.25 0.85
N SER A 403 16.39 -1.25 0.14
CA SER A 403 17.12 -1.84 -0.98
C SER A 403 17.30 -0.86 -2.14
N ARG A 404 18.42 -1.01 -2.85
CA ARG A 404 18.64 -0.34 -4.14
C ARG A 404 17.59 -0.80 -5.14
N LEU A 405 17.23 0.06 -6.07
CA LEU A 405 16.37 -0.32 -7.21
C LEU A 405 17.05 -1.40 -8.06
N THR A 406 16.24 -2.32 -8.55
CA THR A 406 16.60 -3.29 -9.58
C THR A 406 16.70 -2.62 -10.96
N GLY A 407 17.33 -3.29 -11.93
CA GLY A 407 17.35 -2.81 -13.31
C GLY A 407 15.95 -2.65 -13.92
N LEU A 408 15.03 -3.55 -13.57
CA LEU A 408 13.63 -3.47 -14.02
C LEU A 408 12.90 -2.25 -13.44
N GLU A 409 13.07 -1.96 -12.14
CA GLU A 409 12.48 -0.77 -11.52
C GLU A 409 13.03 0.53 -12.15
N TRP A 410 14.33 0.60 -12.43
CA TRP A 410 14.90 1.73 -13.16
C TRP A 410 14.30 1.88 -14.55
N LEU A 411 14.14 0.78 -15.29
CA LEU A 411 13.52 0.80 -16.62
C LEU A 411 12.07 1.30 -16.55
N MET A 412 11.27 0.81 -15.59
CA MET A 412 9.88 1.26 -15.39
C MET A 412 9.81 2.74 -15.03
N LEU A 413 10.68 3.21 -14.14
CA LEU A 413 10.76 4.60 -13.71
C LEU A 413 11.08 5.53 -14.89
N LEU A 414 12.09 5.18 -15.70
CA LEU A 414 12.46 5.93 -16.90
C LEU A 414 11.35 5.90 -17.96
N THR A 415 10.66 4.77 -18.12
CA THR A 415 9.53 4.63 -19.04
C THR A 415 8.36 5.49 -18.58
N ALA A 416 8.07 5.54 -17.28
CA ALA A 416 7.03 6.39 -16.71
C ALA A 416 7.30 7.87 -16.96
N TYR A 417 8.53 8.33 -16.68
CA TYR A 417 8.96 9.70 -16.96
C TYR A 417 8.91 10.02 -18.47
N GLY A 418 9.46 9.12 -19.31
CA GLY A 418 9.45 9.25 -20.76
C GLY A 418 8.05 9.33 -21.36
N SER A 419 7.09 8.59 -20.80
CA SER A 419 5.68 8.64 -21.22
C SER A 419 5.06 10.02 -21.05
N GLY A 420 5.39 10.71 -19.94
CA GLY A 420 5.01 12.10 -19.72
C GLY A 420 5.56 13.06 -20.78
N ILE A 421 6.83 12.88 -21.15
CA ILE A 421 7.49 13.65 -22.21
C ILE A 421 6.76 13.42 -23.55
N VAL A 422 6.61 12.16 -23.98
CA VAL A 422 5.99 11.81 -25.26
C VAL A 422 4.55 12.35 -25.34
N GLY A 423 3.79 12.22 -24.26
CA GLY A 423 2.44 12.77 -24.17
C GLY A 423 2.42 14.27 -24.44
N ALA A 424 3.28 15.04 -23.75
CA ALA A 424 3.32 16.49 -23.88
C ALA A 424 3.69 16.91 -25.31
N TRP A 425 4.69 16.25 -25.90
CA TRP A 425 5.12 16.49 -27.27
C TRP A 425 4.02 16.23 -28.31
N ARG A 426 3.29 15.11 -28.20
CA ARG A 426 2.17 14.80 -29.11
C ARG A 426 1.08 15.87 -29.04
N GLN A 427 0.75 16.33 -27.84
CA GLN A 427 -0.26 17.37 -27.67
C GLN A 427 0.19 18.72 -28.24
N LEU A 428 1.47 19.07 -28.09
CA LEU A 428 2.02 20.31 -28.63
C LEU A 428 2.04 20.30 -30.16
N ARG A 429 2.48 19.19 -30.79
CA ARG A 429 2.45 19.04 -32.25
C ARG A 429 1.04 19.04 -32.83
N GLY A 430 0.08 18.39 -32.18
CA GLY A 430 -1.31 18.33 -32.64
C GLY A 430 -2.03 19.69 -32.69
N ASN A 431 -1.52 20.70 -31.98
CA ASN A 431 -2.05 22.07 -32.02
C ASN A 431 -1.42 22.93 -33.13
N ILE A 432 -0.37 22.44 -33.80
CA ILE A 432 0.20 23.08 -35.00
C ILE A 432 -0.57 22.51 -36.20
N ARG A 433 -1.84 22.91 -36.35
CA ARG A 433 -2.45 22.84 -37.68
C ARG A 433 -2.01 24.11 -38.42
N PRO A 434 -1.42 23.99 -39.62
CA PRO A 434 -1.18 25.17 -40.45
C PRO A 434 -2.54 25.84 -40.69
N CYS A 435 -2.65 27.10 -40.27
CA CYS A 435 -3.76 27.97 -40.67
C CYS A 435 -3.65 28.31 -42.15
#